data_AF-A0A1E3LRM8-F1
#
_entry.id   AF-A0A1E3LRM8-F1
#
_cell.length_a   1.000
_cell.length_b   1.000
_cell.length_c   1.000
_cell.angle_alpha   90.00
_cell.angle_beta   90.00
_cell.angle_gamma   90.00
#
_symmetry.space_group_name_H-M   'P 1'
#
loop_
_entity.id
_entity.type
_entity.pdbx_description
1 polymer ?
#
loop_
_entity_poly.entity_id
_entity_poly.type
_entity_poly.pdbx_seq_one_letter_code
_entity_poly.pdbx_strand_id
1 'polypeptide(L)'
;MHFFASFAPVAAIVGLAGVAGWVFTTWLRVKNGYPLENSWGKAVYPQKNEEMVERVKLLSQENAQLRAEVGSMKDRLANVERIVTDGSLALDREIEALRVARN
;
A
#
# COMPACT_ATOMS: atom_id res chain seq x y z
N MET A 1 51.59 37.24 20.80
CA MET A 1 50.20 36.89 20.41
C MET A 1 49.82 37.31 18.97
N HIS A 2 50.77 37.54 18.05
CA HIS A 2 50.45 37.98 16.67
C HIS A 2 50.20 36.82 15.68
N PHE A 3 50.69 35.61 15.95
CA PHE A 3 50.52 34.46 15.06
C PHE A 3 49.06 34.02 14.87
N PHE A 4 48.25 34.08 15.95
CA PHE A 4 46.83 33.72 15.87
C PHE A 4 46.00 34.74 15.09
N ALA A 5 46.33 36.03 15.18
CA ALA A 5 45.63 37.09 14.46
C ALA A 5 45.82 36.97 12.94
N SER A 6 47.01 36.57 12.48
CA SER A 6 47.29 36.36 11.06
C SER A 6 46.63 35.10 10.48
N PHE A 7 46.36 34.09 11.33
CA PHE A 7 45.75 32.83 10.90
C PHE A 7 44.21 32.84 10.94
N ALA A 8 43.63 33.70 11.77
CA ALA A 8 42.18 33.90 11.88
C ALA A 8 41.44 34.13 10.55
N PRO A 9 41.90 35.02 9.64
CA PRO A 9 41.21 35.23 8.35
C PRO A 9 41.28 34.00 7.45
N VAL A 10 42.40 33.27 7.45
CA VAL A 10 42.57 32.04 6.65
C VAL A 10 41.63 30.94 7.17
N ALA A 11 41.54 30.76 8.49
CA ALA A 11 40.64 29.80 9.10
C ALA A 11 39.16 30.12 8.81
N ALA A 12 38.79 31.41 8.82
CA ALA A 12 37.43 31.84 8.49
C ALA A 12 37.06 31.54 7.03
N ILE A 13 37.97 31.81 6.08
CA ILE A 13 37.75 31.53 4.65
C ILE A 13 37.60 30.02 4.42
N VAL A 14 38.47 29.20 5.02
CA VAL A 14 38.39 27.74 4.90
C VAL A 14 37.10 27.19 5.52
N GLY A 15 36.69 27.72 6.68
CA GLY A 15 35.42 27.34 7.31
C GLY A 15 34.21 27.66 6.43
N LEU A 16 34.15 28.87 5.88
CA LEU A 16 33.08 29.27 4.97
C LEU A 16 33.06 28.46 3.67
N ALA A 17 34.24 28.18 3.09
CA ALA A 17 34.36 27.35 1.89
C ALA A 17 33.90 25.90 2.15
N GLY A 18 34.20 25.34 3.33
CA GLY A 18 33.74 24.02 3.74
C GLY A 18 32.21 23.93 3.86
N VAL A 19 31.58 24.93 4.49
CA VAL A 19 30.11 25.00 4.61
C VAL A 19 29.47 25.18 3.23
N ALA A 20 29.99 26.08 2.39
CA ALA A 20 29.48 26.29 1.04
C ALA A 20 29.61 25.03 0.18
N GLY A 21 30.73 24.30 0.28
CA GLY A 21 30.93 23.01 -0.38
C GLY A 21 29.92 21.95 0.07
N TRP A 22 29.68 21.84 1.38
CA TRP A 22 28.70 20.89 1.91
C TRP A 22 27.26 21.21 1.45
N VAL A 23 26.86 22.48 1.49
CA VAL A 23 25.55 22.93 0.98
C VAL A 23 25.43 22.66 -0.52
N PHE A 24 26.47 22.95 -1.30
CA PHE A 24 26.49 22.70 -2.74
C PHE A 24 26.33 21.21 -3.08
N THR A 25 27.06 20.34 -2.38
CA THR A 25 26.93 18.88 -2.59
C THR A 25 25.55 18.35 -2.18
N THR A 26 24.98 18.86 -1.10
CA THR A 26 23.62 18.52 -0.66
C THR A 26 22.60 19.00 -1.68
N TRP A 27 22.72 20.23 -2.17
CA TRP A 27 21.86 20.80 -3.20
C TRP A 27 21.91 20.00 -4.51
N LEU A 28 23.11 19.59 -4.93
CA LEU A 28 23.30 18.78 -6.14
C LEU A 28 22.69 17.38 -5.99
N ARG A 29 22.79 16.76 -4.80
CA ARG A 29 22.12 15.48 -4.48
C ARG A 29 20.60 15.61 -4.52
N VAL A 30 20.04 16.68 -3.94
CA VAL A 30 18.60 16.97 -3.99
C VAL A 30 18.12 17.16 -5.43
N LYS A 31 18.84 17.99 -6.22
CA LYS A 31 18.47 18.29 -7.60
C LYS A 31 18.56 17.07 -8.52
N ASN A 32 19.54 16.19 -8.29
CA ASN A 32 19.74 14.97 -9.07
C ASN A 32 18.95 13.76 -8.54
N GLY A 33 18.07 13.95 -7.56
CA GLY A 33 17.17 12.90 -7.08
C GLY A 33 17.84 11.78 -6.28
N TYR A 34 19.04 12.02 -5.73
CA TYR A 34 19.64 11.08 -4.79
C TYR A 34 18.85 11.13 -3.48
N PRO A 35 18.47 9.97 -2.93
CA PRO A 35 17.73 9.92 -1.68
C PRO A 35 18.58 10.58 -0.59
N LEU A 36 18.03 11.62 0.04
CA LEU A 36 18.59 12.14 1.28
C LEU A 36 18.34 11.06 2.33
N GLU A 37 19.38 10.29 2.65
CA GLU A 37 19.34 9.34 3.75
C GLU A 37 19.02 10.12 5.03
N ASN A 38 17.82 9.94 5.57
CA ASN A 38 17.63 10.17 6.99
C ASN A 38 18.47 9.12 7.75
N SER A 39 18.88 9.43 8.97
CA SER A 39 19.67 8.53 9.84
C SER A 39 18.96 7.21 10.20
N TRP A 40 17.88 6.84 9.51
CA TRP A 40 17.08 5.64 9.67
C TRP A 40 16.69 4.99 8.33
N GLY A 41 17.51 5.18 7.27
CA GLY A 41 17.52 4.32 6.08
C GLY A 41 16.25 4.35 5.21
N LYS A 42 15.38 5.35 5.35
CA LYS A 42 14.17 5.48 4.54
C LYS A 42 14.33 6.68 3.61
N ALA A 43 14.58 6.39 2.34
CA ALA A 43 14.61 7.39 1.27
C ALA A 43 13.35 8.26 1.32
N VAL A 44 13.53 9.53 1.70
CA VAL A 44 12.46 10.54 1.60
C VAL A 44 12.42 10.95 0.13
N TYR A 45 11.55 10.30 -0.65
CA TYR A 45 11.22 10.73 -2.01
C TYR A 45 10.10 11.79 -1.94
N PRO A 46 10.34 13.07 -2.26
CA PRO A 46 9.32 14.10 -2.11
C PRO A 46 8.33 14.22 -3.29
N GLN A 47 8.28 13.29 -4.25
CA GLN A 47 7.56 13.52 -5.52
C GLN A 47 6.66 12.37 -6.04
N LYS A 48 6.12 11.49 -5.17
CA LYS A 48 5.21 10.41 -5.62
C LYS A 48 3.87 10.31 -4.88
N ASN A 49 3.45 11.34 -4.15
CA ASN A 49 2.21 11.24 -3.38
C ASN A 49 0.95 11.29 -4.25
N GLU A 50 0.86 12.12 -5.29
CA GLU A 50 -0.38 12.23 -6.08
C GLU A 50 -0.67 10.97 -6.91
N GLU A 51 0.30 10.47 -7.70
CA GLU A 51 0.11 9.23 -8.45
C GLU A 51 -0.09 7.99 -7.56
N MET A 52 0.59 7.92 -6.40
CA MET A 52 0.32 6.81 -5.47
C MET A 52 -1.07 6.91 -4.86
N VAL A 53 -1.51 8.10 -4.47
CA VAL A 53 -2.85 8.31 -3.90
C VAL A 53 -3.91 7.96 -4.94
N GLU A 54 -3.71 8.31 -6.21
CA GLU A 54 -4.60 7.93 -7.30
C GLU A 54 -4.62 6.41 -7.53
N ARG A 55 -3.47 5.75 -7.57
CA ARG A 55 -3.39 4.27 -7.66
C ARG A 55 -4.06 3.58 -6.46
N VAL A 56 -3.86 4.09 -5.24
CA VAL A 56 -4.51 3.55 -4.03
C VAL A 56 -6.02 3.73 -4.11
N LYS A 57 -6.51 4.87 -4.63
CA LYS A 57 -7.93 5.11 -4.85
C LYS A 57 -8.51 4.13 -5.87
N LEU A 58 -7.84 3.92 -7.01
CA LEU A 58 -8.25 2.95 -8.03
C LEU A 58 -8.28 1.52 -7.46
N LEU A 59 -7.22 1.09 -6.77
CA LEU A 59 -7.16 -0.22 -6.13
C LEU A 59 -8.23 -0.40 -5.04
N SER A 60 -8.56 0.66 -4.29
CA SER A 60 -9.64 0.61 -3.31
C SER A 60 -11.01 0.44 -3.97
N GLN A 61 -11.22 1.02 -5.15
CA GLN A 61 -12.44 0.86 -5.94
C GLN A 61 -12.56 -0.56 -6.50
N GLU A 62 -11.47 -1.10 -7.07
CA GLU A 62 -11.43 -2.49 -7.54
C GLU A 62 -11.71 -3.48 -6.41
N ASN A 63 -11.12 -3.27 -5.23
CA ASN A 63 -11.38 -4.11 -4.06
C ASN A 63 -12.85 -4.04 -3.61
N ALA A 64 -13.49 -2.87 -3.67
CA ALA A 64 -14.91 -2.73 -3.34
C ALA A 64 -15.80 -3.49 -4.33
N GLN A 65 -15.48 -3.41 -5.63
CA GLN A 65 -16.18 -4.14 -6.68
C GLN A 65 -16.03 -5.65 -6.54
N LEU A 66 -14.80 -6.14 -6.33
CA LEU A 66 -14.54 -7.57 -6.11
C LEU A 66 -15.28 -8.10 -4.89
N ARG A 67 -15.34 -7.32 -3.79
CA ARG A 67 -16.10 -7.71 -2.59
C ARG A 67 -17.60 -7.81 -2.87
N ALA A 68 -18.15 -6.90 -3.67
CA ALA A 68 -19.55 -6.95 -4.08
C ALA A 68 -19.85 -8.18 -4.96
N GLU A 69 -18.97 -8.46 -5.94
CA GLU A 69 -19.09 -9.63 -6.81
C GLU A 69 -19.01 -10.93 -5.99
N VAL A 70 -18.03 -11.06 -5.10
CA VAL A 70 -17.91 -12.20 -4.19
C VAL A 70 -19.13 -12.33 -3.27
N GLY A 71 -19.69 -11.22 -2.79
CA GLY A 71 -20.95 -11.22 -2.03
C GLY A 71 -22.10 -11.84 -2.84
N SER A 72 -22.29 -11.39 -4.08
CA SER A 72 -23.34 -11.93 -4.96
C SER A 72 -23.17 -13.43 -5.26
N MET A 73 -21.92 -13.88 -5.40
CA MET A 73 -21.62 -15.31 -5.60
C MET A 73 -21.96 -16.13 -4.35
N LYS A 74 -21.67 -15.61 -3.15
CA LYS A 74 -22.05 -16.26 -1.89
C LYS A 74 -23.56 -16.41 -1.74
N ASP A 75 -24.33 -15.37 -2.05
CA ASP A 75 -25.79 -15.43 -1.98
C ASP A 75 -26.37 -16.49 -2.93
N ARG A 76 -25.80 -16.60 -4.14
CA ARG A 76 -26.16 -17.66 -5.09
C ARG A 76 -25.79 -19.05 -4.58
N LEU A 77 -24.62 -19.21 -3.98
CA LEU A 77 -24.20 -20.49 -3.39
C LEU A 77 -25.13 -20.90 -2.24
N ALA A 78 -25.53 -19.97 -1.37
CA ALA A 78 -26.49 -20.24 -0.30
C ALA A 78 -27.87 -20.67 -0.87
N ASN A 79 -28.32 -20.03 -1.96
CA ASN A 79 -29.54 -20.44 -2.65
C ASN A 79 -29.43 -21.86 -3.24
N VAL A 80 -28.28 -22.20 -3.84
CA VAL A 80 -28.03 -23.54 -4.37
C VAL A 80 -27.99 -24.58 -3.24
N GLU A 81 -27.31 -24.28 -2.14
CA GLU A 81 -27.26 -25.14 -0.95
C GLU A 81 -28.67 -25.44 -0.41
N ARG A 82 -29.52 -24.41 -0.33
CA ARG A 82 -30.92 -24.57 0.07
C ARG A 82 -31.70 -25.47 -0.89
N ILE A 83 -31.57 -25.27 -2.21
CA ILE A 83 -32.26 -26.11 -3.20
C ILE A 83 -31.83 -27.57 -3.09
N VAL A 84 -30.53 -27.83 -2.98
CA VAL A 84 -29.99 -29.18 -2.90
C VAL A 84 -30.42 -29.87 -1.60
N THR A 85 -30.38 -29.15 -0.48
CA THR A 85 -30.75 -29.70 0.84
C THR A 85 -32.25 -29.91 0.97
N ASP A 86 -33.07 -28.90 0.65
CA ASP A 86 -34.53 -28.99 0.80
C ASP A 86 -35.14 -29.95 -0.23
N GLY A 87 -34.64 -29.92 -1.47
CA GLY A 87 -35.15 -30.76 -2.55
C GLY A 87 -34.89 -32.25 -2.34
N SER A 88 -33.70 -32.62 -1.86
CA SER A 88 -33.37 -34.03 -1.56
C SER A 88 -34.22 -34.59 -0.41
N LEU A 89 -34.34 -33.85 0.69
CA LEU A 89 -35.16 -34.27 1.83
C LEU A 89 -36.66 -34.33 1.52
N ALA A 90 -37.16 -33.51 0.60
CA ALA A 90 -38.55 -33.58 0.15
C ALA A 90 -38.78 -34.83 -0.71
N LEU A 91 -37.90 -35.10 -1.67
CA LEU A 91 -38.00 -36.27 -2.55
C LEU A 91 -37.92 -37.59 -1.77
N ASP A 92 -36.99 -37.71 -0.82
CA ASP A 92 -36.84 -38.92 0.01
C ASP A 92 -38.11 -39.19 0.83
N ARG A 93 -38.73 -38.14 1.37
CA ARG A 93 -40.00 -38.24 2.09
C ARG A 93 -41.17 -38.66 1.19
N GLU A 94 -41.26 -38.10 -0.02
CA GLU A 94 -42.27 -38.51 -1.00
C GLU A 94 -42.10 -39.98 -1.43
N ILE A 95 -40.85 -40.42 -1.67
CA ILE A 95 -40.54 -41.81 -2.01
C ILE A 95 -40.97 -42.77 -0.90
N GLU A 96 -40.67 -42.43 0.36
CA GLU A 96 -41.05 -43.27 1.49
C GLU A 96 -42.58 -43.33 1.68
N ALA A 97 -43.28 -42.20 1.51
CA ALA A 97 -44.74 -42.17 1.54
C ALA A 97 -45.37 -43.07 0.45
N LEU A 98 -44.82 -43.07 -0.77
CA LEU A 98 -45.26 -43.94 -1.86
C LEU A 98 -44.95 -45.42 -1.58
N ARG A 99 -43.86 -45.74 -0.88
CA ARG A 99 -43.54 -47.11 -0.47
C ARG A 99 -44.50 -47.64 0.58
N VAL A 100 -44.83 -46.83 1.59
CA VAL A 100 -45.80 -47.18 2.63
C VAL A 100 -47.20 -47.36 2.04
N ALA A 101 -47.63 -46.50 1.12
CA ALA A 101 -48.96 -46.61 0.50
C ALA A 101 -49.13 -47.81 -0.44
N ARG A 102 -48.03 -48.35 -0.98
CA ARG A 102 -48.04 -49.51 -1.90
C ARG A 102 -48.06 -50.85 -1.16
N ASN A 103 -47.59 -50.89 0.09
CA ASN A 103 -47.53 -52.08 0.94
C ASN A 103 -48.72 -52.15 1.89
#